data_AF-A0A968B8B5-F1
#
_entry.id   AF-A0A968B8B5-F1
#
_cell.length_a   1.000
_cell.length_b   1.000
_cell.length_c   1.000
_cell.angle_alpha   90.00
_cell.angle_beta   90.00
_cell.angle_gamma   90.00
#
_symmetry.space_group_name_H-M   'P 1'
#
loop_
_entity.id
_entity.type
_entity.pdbx_description
1 polymer ?
#
loop_
_entity_poly.entity_id
_entity_poly.type
_entity_poly.pdbx_seq_one_letter_code
_entity_poly.pdbx_strand_id
1 'polypeptide(L)' 'IHNYGVIDVASVIKKSSNVGASKIALSLEPSVFRETLVDVGFGTGTASGYPGEADGHMGPANGWSEIELATIAFGYG' A
#
# COMPACT_ATOMS: atom_id res chain seq x y z
N ILE A 1 -3.30 -16.88 11.25
CA ILE A 1 -3.99 -16.65 9.95
C ILE A 1 -5.47 -16.89 10.17
N HIS A 2 -6.32 -15.89 9.94
CA HIS A 2 -7.77 -16.01 10.05
C HIS A 2 -8.38 -16.15 8.66
N ASN A 3 -9.19 -17.18 8.45
CA ASN A 3 -9.96 -17.35 7.23
C ASN A 3 -11.33 -16.69 7.40
N TYR A 4 -11.54 -15.56 6.74
CA TYR A 4 -12.82 -14.84 6.78
C TYR A 4 -13.79 -15.29 5.68
N GLY A 5 -13.39 -16.24 4.81
CA GLY A 5 -14.19 -16.67 3.68
C GLY A 5 -14.36 -15.57 2.63
N VAL A 6 -15.53 -15.53 1.99
CA VAL A 6 -15.90 -14.44 1.08
C VAL A 6 -16.37 -13.26 1.92
N ILE A 7 -15.70 -12.12 1.76
CA ILE A 7 -15.99 -10.89 2.49
C ILE A 7 -16.09 -9.70 1.53
N ASP A 8 -16.89 -8.71 1.91
CA ASP A 8 -16.99 -7.43 1.18
C ASP A 8 -15.84 -6.48 1.53
N VAL A 9 -15.70 -5.39 0.78
CA VAL A 9 -14.63 -4.39 0.97
C VAL A 9 -14.71 -3.74 2.35
N ALA A 10 -15.92 -3.46 2.86
CA ALA A 10 -16.11 -2.92 4.20
C ALA A 10 -15.53 -3.86 5.28
N SER A 11 -15.72 -5.17 5.12
CA SER A 11 -15.15 -6.19 6.00
C SER A 11 -13.65 -6.32 5.87
N VAL A 12 -13.07 -6.14 4.67
CA VAL A 12 -11.60 -6.09 4.49
C VAL A 12 -10.99 -5.03 5.40
N ILE A 13 -11.57 -3.83 5.41
CA ILE A 13 -11.13 -2.71 6.26
C ILE A 13 -11.41 -3.00 7.74
N LYS A 14 -12.64 -3.41 8.08
CA LYS A 14 -13.05 -3.72 9.48
C LYS A 14 -12.18 -4.80 10.14
N LYS A 15 -11.72 -5.78 9.36
CA LYS A 15 -10.91 -6.90 9.85
C LYS A 15 -9.42 -6.73 9.62
N SER A 16 -9.00 -5.64 8.98
CA SER A 16 -7.61 -5.42 8.54
C SER A 16 -7.07 -6.66 7.80
N SER A 17 -7.84 -7.18 6.84
CA SER A 17 -7.51 -8.44 6.17
C SER A 17 -6.38 -8.24 5.15
N ASN A 18 -5.16 -8.69 5.48
CA ASN A 18 -4.03 -8.66 4.53
C ASN A 18 -4.37 -9.36 3.22
N VAL A 19 -5.05 -10.51 3.26
CA VAL A 19 -5.48 -11.24 2.04
C VAL A 19 -6.43 -10.40 1.19
N GLY A 20 -7.37 -9.69 1.82
CA GLY A 20 -8.27 -8.79 1.11
C GLY A 20 -7.53 -7.59 0.51
N ALA A 21 -6.63 -6.97 1.28
CA ALA A 21 -5.82 -5.84 0.83
C ALA A 21 -4.92 -6.21 -0.34
N SER A 22 -4.18 -7.33 -0.25
CA SER A 22 -3.32 -7.81 -1.33
C SER A 22 -4.12 -8.15 -2.59
N LYS A 23 -5.32 -8.76 -2.47
CA LYS A 23 -6.17 -9.05 -3.63
C LYS A 23 -6.66 -7.77 -4.32
N ILE A 24 -7.02 -6.74 -3.55
CA ILE A 24 -7.41 -5.44 -4.11
C ILE A 24 -6.21 -4.82 -4.83
N ALA A 25 -5.03 -4.75 -4.21
CA ALA A 25 -3.84 -4.18 -4.82
C ALA A 25 -3.41 -4.93 -6.09
N LEU A 26 -3.40 -6.27 -6.07
CA LEU A 26 -3.08 -7.10 -7.24
C LEU A 26 -4.10 -7.00 -8.38
N SER A 27 -5.30 -6.45 -8.13
CA SER A 27 -6.30 -6.19 -9.17
C SER A 27 -6.10 -4.84 -9.88
N LEU A 28 -5.17 -4.01 -9.41
CA LEU A 28 -4.84 -2.71 -9.98
C LEU A 28 -3.58 -2.81 -10.84
N GLU A 29 -3.43 -1.89 -11.79
CA GLU A 29 -2.13 -1.63 -12.39
C GLU A 29 -1.14 -1.13 -11.30
N PRO A 30 0.10 -1.65 -11.23
CA PRO A 30 1.06 -1.26 -10.19
C PRO A 30 1.32 0.26 -10.12
N SER A 31 1.25 0.94 -11.27
CA SER A 31 1.37 2.41 -11.34
C SER A 31 0.23 3.10 -10.59
N VAL A 32 -1.02 2.66 -10.77
CA VAL A 32 -2.20 3.24 -10.10
C VAL A 32 -2.10 3.10 -8.59
N PHE A 33 -1.68 1.92 -8.11
CA PHE A 33 -1.49 1.69 -6.68
C PHE A 33 -0.39 2.60 -6.11
N ARG A 34 0.75 2.70 -6.79
CA ARG A 34 1.84 3.59 -6.35
C ARG A 34 1.45 5.06 -6.40
N GLU A 35 0.82 5.52 -7.49
CA GLU A 35 0.37 6.90 -7.65
C GLU A 35 -0.59 7.27 -6.52
N THR A 36 -1.51 6.38 -6.15
CA THR A 36 -2.40 6.60 -5.00
C THR A 36 -1.62 6.82 -3.70
N LEU A 37 -0.53 6.07 -3.45
CA LEU A 37 0.31 6.25 -2.27
C LEU A 37 1.11 7.56 -2.33
N VAL A 38 1.65 7.91 -3.50
CA VAL A 38 2.39 9.16 -3.69
C VAL A 38 1.48 10.38 -3.54
N ASP A 39 0.26 10.32 -4.06
CA ASP A 39 -0.73 11.41 -3.99
C ASP A 39 -1.13 11.73 -2.55
N VAL A 40 -1.07 10.75 -1.64
CA VAL A 40 -1.29 10.96 -0.20
C VAL A 40 0.01 11.26 0.57
N GLY A 41 1.14 11.44 -0.11
CA GLY A 41 2.39 11.96 0.44
C GLY A 41 3.47 10.92 0.75
N PHE A 42 3.28 9.62 0.46
CA PHE A 42 4.34 8.63 0.71
C PHE A 42 5.57 8.86 -0.16
N GLY A 43 6.76 8.74 0.43
CA GLY A 43 8.04 8.93 -0.26
C GLY A 43 8.35 10.39 -0.58
N THR A 44 7.60 11.35 -0.03
CA THR A 44 7.79 12.78 -0.20
C THR A 44 7.88 13.45 1.16
N GLY A 45 8.79 14.41 1.32
CA GLY A 45 8.92 15.22 2.53
C GLY A 45 7.63 15.97 2.85
N THR A 46 7.32 16.09 4.15
CA THR A 46 6.05 16.69 4.60
C THR A 46 5.99 18.20 4.44
N ALA A 47 7.14 18.84 4.20
CA ALA A 47 7.27 20.29 4.13
C ALA A 47 6.72 21.00 5.39
N SER A 48 6.83 20.36 6.56
CA SER A 48 6.25 20.89 7.79
C SER A 48 7.08 22.03 8.41
N GLY A 49 8.32 22.20 7.94
CA GLY A 49 9.22 23.28 8.33
C GLY A 49 10.12 22.92 9.51
N TYR A 50 10.09 21.68 9.98
CA TYR A 50 10.98 21.21 11.04
C TYR A 50 12.31 20.75 10.46
N PRO A 51 13.44 21.03 11.14
CA PRO A 51 14.72 20.49 10.73
C PRO A 51 14.76 18.97 10.92
N GLY A 52 15.26 18.25 9.92
CA GLY A 52 15.47 16.79 10.01
C GLY A 52 14.26 15.92 9.65
N GLU A 53 13.29 16.45 8.90
CA GLU A 53 12.23 15.62 8.31
C GLU A 53 12.80 14.53 7.41
N ALA A 54 12.19 13.34 7.46
CA ALA A 54 12.51 12.24 6.58
C ALA A 54 11.45 12.16 5.46
N ASP A 55 11.91 12.01 4.21
CA ASP A 55 11.01 11.84 3.06
C ASP A 55 10.34 10.45 3.03
N GLY A 56 10.82 9.52 3.87
CA GLY A 56 10.44 8.11 3.80
C GLY A 56 11.07 7.40 2.59
N HIS A 57 10.54 6.23 2.26
CA HIS A 57 11.00 5.44 1.12
C HIS A 57 9.81 4.94 0.29
N MET A 58 9.84 5.20 -1.01
CA MET A 58 8.90 4.63 -1.97
C MET A 58 9.64 4.30 -3.26
N GLY A 59 9.87 3.00 -3.50
CA GLY A 59 10.53 2.51 -4.70
C GLY A 59 9.75 2.82 -6.00
N PRO A 60 10.39 2.65 -7.17
CA PRO A 60 9.70 2.73 -8.46
C PRO A 60 8.72 1.55 -8.61
N ALA A 61 7.50 1.81 -9.09
CA ALA A 61 6.52 0.74 -9.38
C ALA A 61 6.99 -0.20 -10.50
N ASN A 62 7.77 0.33 -11.46
CA ASN A 62 8.36 -0.45 -12.55
C ASN A 62 9.47 -1.34 -11.99
N GLY A 63 9.10 -2.54 -11.53
CA GLY A 63 10.01 -3.51 -10.95
C GLY A 63 9.43 -4.33 -9.80
N TRP A 64 8.29 -3.93 -9.24
CA TRP A 64 7.63 -4.71 -8.20
C TRP A 64 7.12 -6.03 -8.75
N SER A 65 7.57 -7.12 -8.13
CA SER A 65 6.96 -8.44 -8.23
C SER A 65 5.57 -8.44 -7.57
N GLU A 66 4.76 -9.44 -7.89
CA GLU A 66 3.44 -9.61 -7.25
C GLU A 66 3.54 -9.72 -5.73
N ILE A 67 4.62 -10.32 -5.20
CA ILE A 67 4.81 -10.43 -3.75
C ILE A 67 5.12 -9.08 -3.11
N GLU A 68 5.95 -8.25 -3.74
CA GLU A 68 6.24 -6.89 -3.27
C GLU A 68 4.98 -6.03 -3.29
N LEU A 69 4.21 -6.06 -4.38
CA LEU A 69 2.95 -5.33 -4.47
C LEU A 69 1.97 -5.79 -3.38
N ALA A 70 1.87 -7.11 -3.16
CA ALA A 70 1.03 -7.68 -2.12
C ALA A 70 1.44 -7.26 -0.71
N THR A 71 2.74 -7.17 -0.41
CA THR A 71 3.25 -6.78 0.90
C THR A 71 3.08 -5.28 1.17
N ILE A 72 3.29 -4.44 0.14
CA ILE A 72 3.09 -2.99 0.26
C ILE A 72 1.61 -2.71 0.56
N ALA A 73 0.68 -3.48 -0.02
CA ALA A 73 -0.76 -3.36 0.22
C ALA A 73 -1.19 -3.48 1.69
N PHE A 74 -0.38 -4.14 2.53
CA PHE A 74 -0.60 -4.21 3.98
C PHE A 74 0.56 -3.62 4.81
N GLY A 75 1.39 -2.78 4.19
CA GLY A 75 2.31 -1.87 4.89
C GLY A 75 3.79 -2.29 4.95
N TYR A 76 4.24 -3.24 4.13
CA TYR A 76 5.63 -3.66 4.07
C TYR A 76 6.26 -3.40 2.69
N GLY A 77 7.36 -2.67 2.67
CA GLY A 77 8.13 -2.32 1.47
C GLY A 77 9.43 -1.60 1.83
#